data_AF-A0A2H0A939-F1
#
_entry.id   AF-A0A2H0A939-F1
#
_cell.length_a   1.000
_cell.length_b   1.000
_cell.length_c   1.000
_cell.angle_alpha   90.00
_cell.angle_beta   90.00
_cell.angle_gamma   90.00
#
_symmetry.space_group_name_H-M   'P 1'
#
loop_
_entity.id
_entity.type
_entity.pdbx_description
1 polymer ?
#
loop_
_entity_poly.entity_id
_entity_poly.type
_entity_poly.pdbx_seq_one_letter_code
_entity_poly.pdbx_strand_id
1 'polypeptide(L)'
;MHNMLLDTGPLVAILDRSEHNHIRCVEFLKSYHGRLITTESVLTESIYLLNHSIYAQRACIDFILKGGATLFPFSPKTLARCIELMERYSDTPMDFADATLVALAEEINTNSIFTLDRRDFSIYRTHHGKSFDIFPN
;
A
#
# COMPACT_ATOMS: atom_id res chain seq x y z
N MET A 1 -8.37 17.12 -2.69
CA MET A 1 -8.38 15.78 -3.32
C MET A 1 -7.92 14.80 -2.26
N HIS A 2 -8.67 13.72 -2.03
CA HIS A 2 -8.33 12.72 -1.00
C HIS A 2 -7.21 11.81 -1.54
N ASN A 3 -6.15 11.65 -0.74
CA ASN A 3 -5.06 10.71 -1.05
C ASN A 3 -5.27 9.45 -0.20
N MET A 4 -5.11 8.28 -0.81
CA MET A 4 -5.21 6.99 -0.12
C MET A 4 -4.00 6.16 -0.47
N LEU A 5 -3.46 5.49 0.54
CA LEU A 5 -2.35 4.57 0.36
C LEU A 5 -2.83 3.31 -0.34
N LEU A 6 -2.07 2.80 -1.29
CA LEU A 6 -2.32 1.51 -1.93
C LEU A 6 -1.24 0.52 -1.48
N ASP A 7 -1.71 -0.56 -0.86
CA ASP A 7 -0.90 -1.67 -0.38
C ASP A 7 -0.77 -2.80 -1.42
N THR A 8 0.17 -3.72 -1.20
CA THR A 8 0.48 -4.87 -2.05
C THR A 8 -0.74 -5.76 -2.26
N GLY A 9 -1.46 -6.12 -1.19
CA GLY A 9 -2.59 -7.06 -1.28
C GLY A 9 -3.64 -6.63 -2.31
N PRO A 10 -4.22 -5.42 -2.20
CA PRO A 10 -5.15 -4.91 -3.20
C PRO A 10 -4.54 -4.69 -4.58
N LEU A 11 -3.29 -4.23 -4.68
CA LEU A 11 -2.64 -4.03 -5.98
C LEU A 11 -2.55 -5.35 -6.75
N VAL A 12 -2.11 -6.42 -6.09
CA VAL A 12 -2.09 -7.78 -6.66
C VAL A 12 -3.51 -8.25 -6.99
N ALA A 13 -4.45 -8.12 -6.05
CA ALA A 13 -5.84 -8.54 -6.26
C ALA A 13 -6.54 -7.82 -7.42
N ILE A 14 -6.22 -6.55 -7.68
CA ILE A 14 -6.77 -5.81 -8.84
C ILE A 14 -6.25 -6.40 -10.16
N LEU A 15 -4.99 -6.82 -10.20
CA LEU A 15 -4.30 -7.22 -11.43
C LEU A 15 -4.47 -8.71 -11.75
N ASP A 16 -4.54 -9.56 -10.72
CA ASP A 16 -4.75 -10.98 -10.85
C ASP A 16 -6.24 -11.33 -10.67
N ARG A 17 -6.85 -11.84 -11.75
CA ARG A 17 -8.28 -12.21 -11.75
C ARG A 17 -8.58 -13.49 -10.96
N SER A 18 -7.56 -14.27 -10.64
CA SER A 18 -7.69 -15.50 -9.86
C SER A 18 -7.69 -15.26 -8.36
N GLU A 19 -7.25 -14.09 -7.92
CA GLU A 19 -7.23 -13.70 -6.51
C GLU A 19 -8.64 -13.69 -5.92
N HIS A 20 -8.79 -14.26 -4.73
CA HIS A 20 -10.08 -14.37 -4.04
C HIS A 20 -10.75 -12.98 -3.83
N ASN A 21 -9.94 -11.96 -3.58
CA ASN A 21 -10.42 -10.59 -3.34
C ASN A 21 -10.51 -9.73 -4.62
N HIS A 22 -10.31 -10.30 -5.81
CA HIS A 22 -10.27 -9.55 -7.07
C HIS A 22 -11.50 -8.66 -7.27
N ILE A 23 -12.69 -9.26 -7.21
CA ILE A 23 -13.96 -8.55 -7.44
C ILE A 23 -14.11 -7.41 -6.43
N ARG A 24 -13.91 -7.70 -5.13
CA ARG A 24 -14.03 -6.71 -4.05
C ARG A 24 -13.09 -5.53 -4.24
N CYS A 25 -11.84 -5.78 -4.63
CA CYS A 25 -10.85 -4.72 -4.84
C CYS A 25 -11.15 -3.88 -6.08
N VAL A 26 -11.56 -4.52 -7.18
CA VAL A 26 -11.94 -3.83 -8.43
C VAL A 26 -13.19 -2.96 -8.24
N GLU A 27 -14.19 -3.44 -7.52
CA GLU A 27 -15.41 -2.67 -7.23
C GLU A 27 -15.10 -1.45 -6.37
N PHE A 28 -14.29 -1.61 -5.33
CA PHE A 28 -13.85 -0.49 -4.52
C PHE A 28 -13.05 0.53 -5.33
N LEU A 29 -12.07 0.08 -6.13
CA LEU A 29 -11.28 0.96 -6.99
C LEU A 29 -12.16 1.79 -7.94
N LYS A 30 -13.19 1.19 -8.53
CA LYS A 30 -14.15 1.89 -9.41
C LYS A 30 -14.96 2.96 -8.67
N SER A 31 -15.27 2.73 -7.40
CA SER A 31 -16.03 3.68 -6.57
C SER A 31 -15.19 4.82 -5.99
N TYR A 32 -13.87 4.66 -5.95
CA TYR A 32 -12.96 5.62 -5.33
C TYR A 32 -12.68 6.80 -6.27
N HIS A 33 -12.98 8.00 -5.80
CA HIS A 33 -12.73 9.25 -6.52
C HIS A 33 -11.63 10.07 -5.83
N GLY A 34 -10.39 9.60 -5.94
CA GLY A 34 -9.22 10.24 -5.35
C GLY A 34 -7.92 9.75 -5.97
N ARG A 35 -6.79 10.07 -5.34
CA ARG A 35 -5.48 9.59 -5.79
C ARG A 35 -5.03 8.42 -4.93
N LEU A 36 -4.56 7.37 -5.59
CA LEU A 36 -3.81 6.30 -4.95
C LEU A 36 -2.33 6.64 -4.97
N ILE A 37 -1.67 6.46 -3.84
CA ILE A 37 -0.24 6.69 -3.66
C ILE A 37 0.36 5.43 -3.05
N THR A 38 1.50 4.99 -3.55
CA THR A 38 2.18 3.78 -3.08
C THR A 38 3.69 3.99 -3.08
N THR A 39 4.45 2.97 -2.68
CA THR A 39 5.90 3.03 -2.50
C THR A 39 6.62 2.05 -3.43
N GLU A 40 7.92 2.27 -3.63
CA GLU A 40 8.76 1.34 -4.40
C GLU A 40 8.83 -0.05 -3.75
N SER A 41 8.71 -0.13 -2.42
CA SER A 41 8.65 -1.40 -1.69
C SER A 41 7.40 -2.20 -2.03
N VAL A 42 6.23 -1.57 -2.00
CA VAL A 42 4.95 -2.21 -2.41
C VAL A 42 4.99 -2.62 -3.88
N LEU A 43 5.54 -1.79 -4.76
CA LEU A 43 5.72 -2.15 -6.17
C LEU A 43 6.62 -3.38 -6.32
N THR A 44 7.75 -3.40 -5.62
CA THR A 44 8.72 -4.51 -5.66
C THR A 44 8.08 -5.81 -5.19
N GLU A 45 7.36 -5.77 -4.06
CA GLU A 45 6.65 -6.92 -3.52
C GLU A 45 5.54 -7.40 -4.46
N SER A 46 4.75 -6.48 -5.03
CA SER A 46 3.69 -6.81 -5.98
C SER A 46 4.25 -7.48 -7.25
N ILE A 47 5.38 -6.99 -7.78
CA ILE A 47 6.08 -7.63 -8.91
C ILE A 47 6.59 -9.02 -8.54
N TYR A 48 7.07 -9.20 -7.31
CA TYR A 48 7.51 -10.50 -6.80
C TYR A 48 6.33 -11.48 -6.69
N LEU A 49 5.17 -11.06 -6.17
CA LEU A 49 3.98 -11.91 -6.06
C LEU A 49 3.36 -12.25 -7.42
N LEU A 50 3.48 -11.35 -8.40
CA LEU A 50 3.03 -11.57 -9.78
C LEU A 50 4.05 -12.31 -10.66
N ASN A 51 5.06 -12.96 -10.07
CA ASN A 51 6.17 -13.61 -10.81
C ASN A 51 5.77 -14.83 -11.65
N HIS A 52 4.53 -15.30 -11.53
CA HIS A 52 4.00 -16.41 -12.32
C HIS A 52 3.92 -16.07 -13.83
N SER A 53 3.98 -14.79 -14.21
CA SER A 53 3.98 -14.36 -15.61
C SER A 53 4.58 -12.97 -15.82
N ILE A 54 5.45 -12.82 -16.83
CA ILE A 54 5.95 -11.50 -17.25
C ILE A 54 4.82 -10.55 -17.66
N TYR A 55 3.70 -11.07 -18.15
CA TYR A 55 2.54 -10.25 -18.48
C TYR A 55 1.87 -9.68 -17.23
N ALA A 56 1.85 -10.43 -16.12
CA ALA A 56 1.31 -9.96 -14.84
C ALA A 56 2.23 -8.91 -14.21
N GLN A 57 3.54 -9.15 -14.19
CA GLN A 57 4.53 -8.16 -13.74
C GLN A 57 4.47 -6.88 -14.57
N ARG A 58 4.37 -7.01 -15.89
CA ARG A 58 4.17 -5.87 -16.79
C ARG A 58 2.86 -5.14 -16.48
N ALA A 59 1.76 -5.84 -16.21
CA ALA A 59 0.49 -5.20 -15.86
C ALA A 59 0.61 -4.32 -14.60
N CYS A 60 1.40 -4.75 -13.63
CA CYS A 60 1.72 -3.95 -12.43
C CYS A 60 2.45 -2.64 -12.77
N ILE A 61 3.50 -2.72 -13.60
CA ILE A 61 4.23 -1.53 -14.05
C ILE A 61 3.34 -0.63 -14.90
N ASP A 62 2.60 -1.20 -15.86
CA ASP A 62 1.66 -0.49 -16.72
C ASP A 62 0.56 0.21 -15.90
N PHE A 63 0.12 -0.36 -14.78
CA PHE A 63 -0.85 0.26 -13.87
C PHE A 63 -0.31 1.57 -13.30
N ILE A 64 0.94 1.59 -12.83
CA ILE A 64 1.60 2.82 -12.35
C ILE A 64 1.78 3.83 -13.50
N LEU A 65 2.32 3.39 -14.63
CA LEU A 65 2.60 4.26 -15.79
C LEU A 65 1.34 4.92 -16.36
N LYS A 66 0.19 4.25 -16.25
CA LYS A 66 -1.13 4.77 -16.68
C LYS A 66 -1.82 5.61 -15.61
N GLY A 67 -1.16 5.88 -14.48
CA GLY A 67 -1.69 6.72 -13.39
C GLY A 67 -2.65 6.02 -12.44
N GLY A 68 -2.65 4.67 -12.41
CA GLY A 68 -3.46 3.90 -11.46
C GLY A 68 -3.06 4.14 -10.00
N ALA A 69 -1.76 4.36 -9.74
CA ALA A 69 -1.24 4.92 -8.50
C ALA A 69 0.01 5.75 -8.78
N THR A 70 0.31 6.71 -7.90
CA THR A 70 1.55 7.49 -7.95
C THR A 70 2.59 6.86 -7.03
N LEU A 71 3.79 6.59 -7.55
CA LEU A 71 4.92 6.17 -6.72
C LEU A 71 5.49 7.36 -5.96
N PHE A 72 5.69 7.18 -4.66
CA PHE A 72 6.39 8.13 -3.82
C PHE A 72 7.83 7.67 -3.59
N PRO A 73 8.84 8.47 -4.00
CA PRO A 73 10.25 8.10 -3.84
C PRO A 73 10.68 8.22 -2.38
N PHE A 74 11.57 7.34 -1.93
CA PHE A 74 12.11 7.42 -0.58
C PHE A 74 13.14 8.53 -0.43
N SER A 75 13.17 9.11 0.77
CA SER A 75 14.27 9.95 1.23
C SER A 75 15.03 9.24 2.38
N PRO A 76 16.26 9.66 2.72
CA PRO A 76 16.94 9.17 3.92
C PRO A 76 16.10 9.35 5.20
N LYS A 77 15.27 10.40 5.27
CA LYS A 77 14.33 10.62 6.38
C LYS A 77 13.24 9.56 6.42
N THR A 78 12.71 9.16 5.27
CA THR A 78 11.72 8.06 5.16
C THR A 78 12.32 6.76 5.69
N LEU A 79 13.56 6.43 5.30
CA LEU A 79 14.25 5.22 5.77
C LEU A 79 14.53 5.23 7.27
N ALA A 80 15.00 6.36 7.81
CA ALA A 80 15.19 6.51 9.25
C ALA A 80 13.86 6.31 10.00
N ARG A 81 12.76 6.85 9.46
CA ARG A 81 11.42 6.67 10.03
C ARG A 81 10.95 5.22 9.97
N CYS A 82 11.26 4.49 8.90
CA CYS A 82 10.93 3.07 8.79
C CYS A 82 11.61 2.26 9.89
N ILE A 83 12.89 2.53 10.20
CA ILE A 83 13.61 1.87 11.30
C ILE A 83 12.89 2.11 12.64
N GLU A 84 12.56 3.36 12.95
CA GLU A 84 11.82 3.70 14.18
C GLU A 84 10.47 2.97 14.28
N LEU A 85 9.75 2.86 13.16
CA LEU A 85 8.47 2.15 13.10
C LEU A 85 8.64 0.64 13.30
N MET A 86 9.61 0.03 12.63
CA MET A 86 9.89 -1.40 12.75
C MET A 86 10.36 -1.77 14.17
N GLU A 87 11.16 -0.92 14.82
CA GLU A 87 11.53 -1.10 16.22
C GLU A 87 10.30 -0.98 17.15
N ARG A 88 9.44 0.02 16.90
CA ARG A 88 8.22 0.27 17.68
C ARG A 88 7.24 -0.90 17.64
N TYR A 89 7.09 -1.54 16.48
CA TYR A 89 6.18 -2.67 16.28
C TYR A 89 6.92 -4.01 16.27
N SER A 90 8.08 -4.12 16.93
CA SER A 90 8.86 -5.36 16.96
C SER A 90 8.11 -6.57 17.56
N ASP A 91 7.12 -6.33 18.44
CA ASP A 91 6.24 -7.37 19.00
C ASP A 91 5.16 -7.87 18.01
N THR A 92 4.92 -7.16 16.92
CA THR A 92 4.02 -7.53 15.80
C THR A 92 4.77 -7.23 14.52
N PRO A 93 5.68 -8.12 14.10
CA PRO A 93 6.78 -7.77 13.20
C PRO A 93 6.29 -7.08 11.93
N MET A 94 6.43 -5.75 11.92
CA MET A 94 6.10 -4.89 10.78
C MET A 94 7.13 -5.11 9.69
N ASP A 95 6.66 -5.42 8.49
CA ASP A 95 7.54 -5.51 7.33
C ASP A 95 7.94 -4.13 6.79
N PHE A 96 8.91 -4.14 5.88
CA PHE A 96 9.44 -2.90 5.33
C PHE A 96 8.44 -2.19 4.40
N ALA A 97 7.55 -2.92 3.70
CA ALA A 97 6.55 -2.30 2.84
C ALA A 97 5.53 -1.52 3.70
N ASP A 98 5.04 -2.13 4.78
CA ASP A 98 4.16 -1.50 5.75
C ASP A 98 4.79 -0.29 6.42
N ALA A 99 6.05 -0.41 6.85
CA ALA A 99 6.79 0.70 7.42
C ALA A 99 6.87 1.89 6.45
N THR A 100 7.08 1.61 5.15
CA THR A 100 7.12 2.66 4.13
C THR A 100 5.75 3.30 3.89
N LEU A 101 4.67 2.52 3.96
CA LEU A 101 3.30 3.05 3.85
C LEU A 101 2.94 3.93 5.05
N VAL A 102 3.29 3.52 6.27
CA VAL A 102 3.04 4.34 7.48
C VAL A 102 3.88 5.61 7.47
N ALA A 103 5.15 5.55 7.09
CA ALA A 103 6.00 6.73 6.95
C ALA A 103 5.47 7.69 5.86
N LEU A 104 4.99 7.15 4.74
CA LEU A 104 4.34 7.94 3.69
C LEU A 104 3.04 8.58 4.20
N ALA A 105 2.22 7.84 4.95
CA ALA A 105 0.98 8.32 5.56
C ALA A 105 1.21 9.62 6.35
N GLU A 106 2.28 9.61 7.16
CA GLU A 106 2.73 10.73 7.97
C GLU A 106 3.18 11.92 7.10
N GLU A 107 3.94 11.67 6.03
CA GLU A 107 4.46 12.71 5.15
C GLU A 107 3.36 13.45 4.37
N ILE A 108 2.37 12.72 3.85
CA ILE A 108 1.28 13.31 3.06
C ILE A 108 0.01 13.61 3.86
N ASN A 109 0.05 13.43 5.19
CA ASN A 109 -1.06 13.65 6.11
C ASN A 109 -2.34 12.89 5.70
N THR A 110 -2.24 11.60 5.37
CA THR A 110 -3.40 10.73 5.16
C THR A 110 -3.46 9.62 6.20
N ASN A 111 -4.68 9.17 6.51
CA ASN A 111 -4.93 7.97 7.30
C ASN A 111 -5.72 6.92 6.51
N SER A 112 -6.04 7.16 5.24
CA SER A 112 -6.80 6.21 4.45
C SER A 112 -5.85 5.25 3.75
N ILE A 113 -6.10 3.95 3.92
CA ILE A 113 -5.33 2.89 3.27
C ILE A 113 -6.27 1.89 2.61
N PHE A 114 -5.93 1.52 1.39
CA PHE A 114 -6.48 0.38 0.69
C PHE A 114 -5.55 -0.80 0.95
N THR A 115 -5.93 -1.71 1.85
CA THR A 115 -5.20 -2.92 2.22
C THR A 115 -6.15 -4.09 2.51
N LEU A 116 -5.66 -5.31 2.29
CA LEU A 116 -6.33 -6.53 2.74
C LEU A 116 -5.81 -6.98 4.12
N ASP A 117 -4.65 -6.47 4.57
CA ASP A 117 -4.15 -6.71 5.92
C ASP A 117 -4.81 -5.75 6.92
N ARG A 118 -6.03 -6.12 7.30
CA ARG A 118 -6.77 -5.36 8.30
C ARG A 118 -6.17 -5.48 9.69
N ARG A 119 -5.48 -6.60 9.99
CA ARG A 119 -5.00 -6.86 11.35
C ARG A 119 -3.91 -5.88 11.70
N ASP A 120 -2.92 -5.75 10.85
CA ASP A 120 -1.70 -5.01 11.17
C ASP A 120 -1.96 -3.50 11.07
N PHE A 121 -2.66 -3.04 10.01
CA PHE A 121 -3.07 -1.65 9.90
C PHE A 121 -4.10 -1.19 10.94
N SER A 122 -4.81 -2.11 11.62
CA SER A 122 -5.65 -1.77 12.77
C SER A 122 -4.84 -1.44 14.03
N ILE A 123 -3.59 -1.90 14.10
CA ILE A 123 -2.65 -1.68 15.21
C ILE A 123 -1.80 -0.45 14.93
N TYR A 124 -1.34 -0.27 13.68
CA TYR A 124 -0.45 0.82 13.31
C TYR A 124 -1.07 2.20 13.51
N ARG A 125 -0.22 3.15 13.88
CA ARG A 125 -0.57 4.54 14.18
C ARG A 125 0.43 5.49 13.53
N THR A 126 -0.08 6.59 12.97
CA THR A 126 0.74 7.71 12.47
C THR A 126 1.28 8.57 13.62
N HIS A 127 2.14 9.56 13.34
CA HIS A 127 2.80 10.45 14.32
C HIS A 127 1.88 11.03 15.41
N HIS A 128 0.60 11.28 15.09
CA HIS A 128 -0.38 11.84 16.04
C HIS A 128 -1.21 10.79 16.77
N GLY A 129 -0.83 9.51 16.71
CA GLY A 129 -1.58 8.42 17.32
C GLY A 129 -2.90 8.12 16.60
N LYS A 130 -3.08 8.59 15.36
CA LYS A 130 -4.31 8.35 14.59
C LYS A 130 -4.29 6.94 14.01
N SER A 131 -5.44 6.26 14.08
CA SER A 131 -5.69 4.99 13.41
C SER A 131 -5.89 5.18 11.91
N PHE A 132 -5.69 4.12 11.15
CA PHE A 132 -6.00 4.08 9.73
C PHE A 132 -7.50 3.81 9.48
N ASP A 133 -8.04 4.48 8.47
CA ASP A 133 -9.31 4.13 7.84
C ASP A 133 -9.02 3.07 6.77
N ILE A 134 -9.43 1.83 7.03
CA ILE A 134 -9.03 0.64 6.24
C ILE A 134 -10.10 0.29 5.21
N PHE A 135 -9.72 0.35 3.94
CA PHE A 135 -10.53 0.02 2.78
C PHE A 135 -10.02 -1.22 2.06
N PRO A 136 -10.87 -1.98 1.36
CA PRO A 136 -12.32 -1.80 1.22
C PRO A 136 -13.02 -2.23 2.52
N ASN A 137 -14.12 -1.57 2.92
CA ASN A 137 -14.86 -1.95 4.14
C ASN A 137 -15.44 -3.36 4.05
#